data_AF-A0A7K4GYI6-F1
#
_entry.id   AF-A0A7K4GYI6-F1
#
_cell.length_a   1.000
_cell.length_b   1.000
_cell.length_c   1.000
_cell.angle_alpha   90.00
_cell.angle_beta   90.00
_cell.angle_gamma   90.00
#
_symmetry.space_group_name_H-M   'P 1'
#
loop_
_entity.id
_entity.type
_entity.pdbx_description
1 polymer ?
#
loop_
_entity_poly.entity_id
_entity_poly.type
_entity_poly.pdbx_seq_one_letter_code
_entity_poly.pdbx_strand_id
1 'polypeptide(L)'
;MDPINELSSKNKIVRVAHDLQRQILEMTSFLRVMNNYYKKKITLQNQIKPLILRKFKEELKSPKDNRDWLLTIPTALDSFSENILNQKDSFKFPYSIMLFEAWMHLGIQALYPRIVMQFKFPGLLKGEKTRNLFQFIFSTSRGFGFPINFGPEFYRYRSKLTRIFDPLLKWAYTVSHRANQAIVLGNKRLKSKRHHPGEFESVLISEYYNNEYKGIDTLLHGYFKIESKILGKFSSIDKVLQNSTFYYSIGDHAMRIEKHDGNTFLTLPLITHGLIVKKYGVDFNSYVKLLLDVNNLLIKKINMYKKKRNNLISQLNKTDKIKFRLEQSKHFAKKIARMSQKLSKKYPIIDKYSHYKTLLEKIRKLLFTTPLYMHAIHDSKEGGNFLNLIEIERENVDEYKQESVNSIVLGFIENYEKKYNFNFDEEEVVLKLAQLRDYITKMWLFFKERHFKFTLEKLKELSIINMDNENYEMIINELLDKLLPIIAIYEIFNRPLFESVYPEFLPQTKRPGTYFARFLASKYNPIGTNLMKLFNRLAFHNWSYLIIKKGMNRREFFNYLLKLPIWKYIPTKLKIRIIQQNN
;
A
#
# COMPACT_ATOMS: atom_id res chain seq x y z
N MET A 1 -17.65 -15.37 -24.48
CA MET A 1 -17.10 -14.10 -25.02
C MET A 1 -15.64 -14.05 -24.65
N ASP A 2 -14.75 -14.14 -25.65
CA ASP A 2 -13.30 -14.27 -25.45
C ASP A 2 -12.66 -13.00 -24.85
N PRO A 3 -12.08 -13.07 -23.63
CA PRO A 3 -11.53 -11.89 -22.94
C PRO A 3 -10.21 -11.35 -23.53
N ILE A 4 -9.61 -12.06 -24.48
CA ILE A 4 -8.24 -11.82 -24.96
C ILE A 4 -8.22 -10.78 -26.10
N ASN A 5 -9.27 -10.71 -26.92
CA ASN A 5 -9.31 -9.81 -28.08
C ASN A 5 -9.79 -8.37 -27.77
N GLU A 6 -10.39 -8.11 -26.60
CA GLU A 6 -10.74 -6.74 -26.19
C GLU A 6 -9.56 -5.97 -25.57
N LEU A 7 -8.48 -6.65 -25.13
CA LEU A 7 -7.32 -6.01 -24.51
C LEU A 7 -6.26 -5.53 -25.52
N SER A 8 -6.29 -5.96 -26.78
CA SER A 8 -5.21 -5.61 -27.74
C SER A 8 -5.56 -4.46 -28.69
N SER A 9 -6.84 -4.17 -28.97
CA SER A 9 -7.21 -3.31 -30.10
C SER A 9 -7.68 -1.88 -29.76
N LYS A 10 -7.83 -1.51 -28.48
CA LYS A 10 -8.26 -0.14 -28.04
C LYS A 10 -7.60 0.38 -26.76
N ASN A 11 -6.46 -0.17 -26.34
CA ASN A 11 -5.90 0.18 -25.04
C ASN A 11 -5.07 1.47 -25.09
N LYS A 12 -5.48 2.46 -24.29
CA LYS A 12 -4.64 3.61 -23.96
C LYS A 12 -3.36 3.09 -23.32
N ILE A 13 -2.28 3.81 -23.56
CA ILE A 13 -0.95 3.45 -23.09
C ILE A 13 -0.32 4.60 -22.30
N VAL A 14 0.61 4.28 -21.42
CA VAL A 14 1.46 5.27 -20.74
C VAL A 14 2.93 4.94 -20.95
N ARG A 15 3.76 6.00 -20.98
CA ARG A 15 5.22 5.89 -21.12
C ARG A 15 5.87 5.82 -19.75
N VAL A 16 6.69 4.80 -19.53
CA VAL A 16 7.52 4.66 -18.33
C VAL A 16 8.98 4.68 -18.74
N ALA A 17 9.77 5.56 -18.13
CA ALA A 17 11.18 5.72 -18.41
C ALA A 17 11.94 4.40 -18.23
N HIS A 18 12.71 4.03 -19.26
CA HIS A 18 13.36 2.74 -19.33
C HIS A 18 14.67 2.84 -20.13
N ASP A 19 15.80 2.96 -19.44
CA ASP A 19 17.14 3.10 -20.01
C ASP A 19 18.10 1.99 -19.53
N LEU A 20 19.29 1.91 -20.14
CA LEU A 20 20.28 0.87 -19.83
C LEU A 20 20.78 0.94 -18.37
N GLN A 21 20.95 2.15 -17.82
CA GLN A 21 21.37 2.32 -16.43
C GLN A 21 20.33 1.73 -15.49
N ARG A 22 19.05 1.98 -15.75
CA ARG A 22 17.92 1.42 -14.99
C ARG A 22 17.90 -0.10 -15.07
N GLN A 23 18.04 -0.67 -16.27
CA GLN A 23 18.04 -2.12 -16.46
C GLN A 23 19.12 -2.83 -15.62
N ILE A 24 20.35 -2.29 -15.62
CA ILE A 24 21.48 -2.85 -14.85
C ILE A 24 21.17 -2.82 -13.34
N LEU A 25 20.64 -1.70 -12.84
CA LEU A 25 20.32 -1.50 -11.42
C LEU A 25 19.08 -2.30 -10.98
N GLU A 26 18.08 -2.48 -11.84
CA GLU A 26 16.88 -3.27 -11.58
C GLU A 26 17.18 -4.76 -11.53
N MET A 27 17.92 -5.28 -12.50
CA MET A 27 18.27 -6.70 -12.56
C MET A 27 19.05 -7.13 -11.31
N THR A 28 20.07 -6.35 -10.95
CA THR A 28 20.88 -6.62 -9.76
C THR A 28 20.04 -6.59 -8.49
N SER A 29 19.11 -5.64 -8.38
CA SER A 29 18.16 -5.56 -7.26
C SER A 29 17.20 -6.76 -7.21
N PHE A 30 16.72 -7.20 -8.36
CA PHE A 30 15.77 -8.32 -8.49
C PHE A 30 16.39 -9.66 -8.11
N LEU A 31 17.58 -9.98 -8.61
CA LEU A 31 18.29 -11.21 -8.22
C LEU A 31 18.55 -11.26 -6.72
N ARG A 32 18.84 -10.11 -6.10
CA ARG A 32 18.98 -10.00 -4.64
C ARG A 32 17.66 -10.30 -3.93
N VAL A 33 16.54 -9.74 -4.39
CA VAL A 33 15.20 -10.01 -3.82
C VAL A 33 14.85 -11.49 -3.95
N MET A 34 15.05 -12.08 -5.13
CA MET A 34 14.85 -13.52 -5.38
C MET A 34 15.67 -14.37 -4.42
N ASN A 35 16.97 -14.11 -4.34
CA ASN A 35 17.88 -14.91 -3.52
C ASN A 35 17.49 -14.83 -2.03
N ASN A 36 17.11 -13.65 -1.55
CA ASN A 36 16.61 -13.46 -0.18
C ASN A 36 15.27 -14.16 0.06
N TYR A 37 14.34 -14.07 -0.90
CA TYR A 37 13.06 -14.75 -0.85
C TYR A 37 13.25 -16.27 -0.75
N TYR A 38 13.98 -16.88 -1.69
CA TYR A 38 14.19 -18.34 -1.69
C TYR A 38 15.00 -18.81 -0.48
N LYS A 39 16.00 -18.04 -0.02
CA LYS A 39 16.69 -18.33 1.25
C LYS A 39 15.71 -18.40 2.43
N LYS A 40 14.82 -17.41 2.55
CA LYS A 40 13.82 -17.35 3.61
C LYS A 40 12.77 -18.46 3.47
N LYS A 41 12.33 -18.75 2.24
CA LYS A 41 11.40 -19.85 1.91
C LYS A 41 11.98 -21.19 2.37
N ILE A 42 13.22 -21.50 1.98
CA ILE A 42 13.91 -22.74 2.40
C ILE A 42 14.00 -22.82 3.93
N THR A 43 14.42 -21.72 4.59
CA THR A 43 14.53 -21.67 6.06
C THR A 43 13.18 -21.95 6.74
N LEU A 44 12.11 -21.29 6.27
CA LEU A 44 10.76 -21.47 6.80
C LEU A 44 10.23 -22.88 6.53
N GLN A 45 10.41 -23.41 5.32
CA GLN A 45 10.01 -24.77 4.97
C GLN A 45 10.69 -25.79 5.90
N ASN A 46 11.99 -25.64 6.15
CA ASN A 46 12.72 -26.53 7.07
C ASN A 46 12.22 -26.44 8.51
N GLN A 47 11.81 -25.26 8.97
CA GLN A 47 11.23 -25.06 10.31
C GLN A 47 9.81 -25.62 10.44
N ILE A 48 8.99 -25.45 9.39
CA ILE A 48 7.56 -25.76 9.42
C ILE A 48 7.30 -27.24 9.09
N LYS A 49 8.06 -27.83 8.17
CA LYS A 49 7.91 -29.22 7.73
C LYS A 49 7.77 -30.22 8.89
N PRO A 50 8.61 -30.23 9.94
CA PRO A 50 8.45 -31.17 11.04
C PRO A 50 7.17 -30.94 11.85
N LEU A 51 6.78 -29.68 12.06
CA LEU A 51 5.53 -29.32 12.76
C LEU A 51 4.29 -29.74 11.97
N ILE A 52 4.34 -29.54 10.65
CA ILE A 52 3.28 -29.96 9.73
C ILE A 52 3.12 -31.48 9.78
N LEU A 53 4.21 -32.22 9.61
CA LEU A 53 4.18 -33.68 9.62
C LEU A 53 3.69 -34.23 10.97
N ARG A 54 4.04 -33.58 12.08
CA ARG A 54 3.55 -33.94 13.40
C ARG A 54 2.05 -33.69 13.56
N LYS A 55 1.57 -32.49 13.24
CA LYS A 55 0.13 -32.15 13.32
C LYS A 55 -0.72 -33.00 12.39
N PHE A 56 -0.27 -33.23 11.16
CA PHE A 56 -0.95 -34.11 10.22
C PHE A 56 -1.03 -35.55 10.76
N LYS A 57 0.04 -36.05 11.38
CA LYS A 57 0.01 -37.35 12.08
C LYS A 57 -0.94 -37.37 13.28
N GLU A 58 -1.07 -36.28 14.02
CA GLU A 58 -2.00 -36.14 15.15
C GLU A 58 -3.46 -36.09 14.66
N GLU A 59 -3.76 -35.29 13.63
CA GLU A 59 -5.09 -35.21 13.02
C GLU A 59 -5.53 -36.52 12.36
N LEU A 60 -4.60 -37.27 11.75
CA LEU A 60 -4.86 -38.62 11.20
C LEU A 60 -5.12 -39.69 12.28
N LYS A 61 -4.85 -39.44 13.56
CA LYS A 61 -5.25 -40.36 14.64
C LYS A 61 -6.75 -40.31 14.90
N SER A 62 -7.40 -39.16 14.75
CA SER A 62 -8.85 -39.00 14.95
C SER A 62 -9.72 -39.83 13.99
N PRO A 63 -9.45 -39.92 12.67
CA PRO A 63 -10.19 -40.78 11.75
C PRO A 63 -9.82 -42.27 11.84
N LYS A 64 -8.75 -42.67 12.56
CA LYS A 64 -8.46 -44.09 12.79
C LYS A 64 -9.49 -44.78 13.71
N ASP A 65 -10.17 -44.00 14.56
CA ASP A 65 -11.18 -44.50 15.50
C ASP A 65 -12.62 -44.35 14.97
N ASN A 66 -12.81 -43.69 13.81
CA ASN A 66 -14.11 -43.43 13.20
C ASN A 66 -14.32 -44.29 11.94
N ARG A 67 -15.46 -45.00 11.85
CA ARG A 67 -15.78 -45.87 10.70
C ARG A 67 -15.98 -45.12 9.37
N ASP A 68 -16.12 -43.79 9.42
CA ASP A 68 -16.45 -42.93 8.27
C ASP A 68 -15.25 -42.06 7.83
N TRP A 69 -14.10 -42.72 7.71
CA TRP A 69 -12.79 -42.10 7.40
C TRP A 69 -12.74 -41.39 6.04
N LEU A 70 -13.59 -41.80 5.09
CA LEU A 70 -13.73 -41.20 3.76
C LEU A 70 -14.19 -39.74 3.79
N LEU A 71 -15.00 -39.34 4.78
CA LEU A 71 -15.50 -37.96 4.94
C LEU A 71 -14.61 -37.11 5.86
N THR A 72 -13.89 -37.74 6.78
CA THR A 72 -13.06 -37.03 7.78
C THR A 72 -11.69 -36.64 7.25
N ILE A 73 -11.08 -37.42 6.35
CA ILE A 73 -9.76 -37.11 5.77
C ILE A 73 -9.77 -35.83 4.93
N PRO A 74 -10.71 -35.60 4.00
CA PRO A 74 -10.77 -34.35 3.24
C PRO A 74 -10.95 -33.12 4.14
N THR A 75 -11.82 -33.22 5.15
CA THR A 75 -12.10 -32.14 6.11
C THR A 75 -10.88 -31.81 6.99
N ALA A 76 -10.13 -32.83 7.41
CA ALA A 76 -8.87 -32.66 8.13
C ALA A 76 -7.80 -31.99 7.24
N LEU A 77 -7.67 -32.43 5.98
CA LEU A 77 -6.75 -31.81 5.00
C LEU A 77 -7.09 -30.34 4.74
N ASP A 78 -8.38 -30.02 4.58
CA ASP A 78 -8.84 -28.66 4.32
C ASP A 78 -8.61 -27.74 5.53
N SER A 79 -9.02 -28.16 6.73
CA SER A 79 -8.82 -27.38 7.97
C SER A 79 -7.33 -27.18 8.31
N PHE A 80 -6.49 -28.16 8.00
CA PHE A 80 -5.05 -28.07 8.15
C PHE A 80 -4.43 -27.07 7.17
N SER A 81 -4.88 -27.10 5.91
CA SER A 81 -4.44 -26.16 4.88
C SER A 81 -4.81 -24.71 5.25
N GLU A 82 -6.04 -24.48 5.73
CA GLU A 82 -6.52 -23.17 6.17
C GLU A 82 -5.71 -22.64 7.36
N ASN A 83 -5.42 -23.47 8.35
CA ASN A 83 -4.64 -23.07 9.53
C ASN A 83 -3.19 -22.66 9.18
N ILE A 84 -2.55 -23.33 8.20
CA ILE A 84 -1.18 -23.00 7.78
C ILE A 84 -1.15 -21.69 6.98
N LEU A 85 -2.15 -21.48 6.13
CA LEU A 85 -2.26 -20.31 5.26
C LEU A 85 -2.63 -19.06 6.09
N ASN A 86 -3.58 -19.18 7.03
CA ASN A 86 -4.06 -18.07 7.87
C ASN A 86 -3.04 -17.60 8.91
N GLN A 87 -2.16 -18.48 9.42
CA GLN A 87 -1.23 -18.11 10.50
C GLN A 87 0.05 -17.40 10.03
N LYS A 88 0.35 -17.39 8.72
CA LYS A 88 1.64 -16.87 8.23
C LYS A 88 1.59 -15.93 7.04
N ASP A 89 0.44 -15.72 6.40
CA ASP A 89 0.38 -14.71 5.35
C ASP A 89 0.49 -13.30 5.95
N SER A 90 1.60 -12.66 5.63
CA SER A 90 1.92 -11.30 6.05
C SER A 90 1.38 -10.23 5.10
N PHE A 91 0.50 -10.63 4.19
CA PHE A 91 0.10 -9.84 3.03
C PHE A 91 -1.32 -9.31 3.15
N LYS A 92 -1.55 -8.19 2.48
CA LYS A 92 -2.87 -7.54 2.44
C LYS A 92 -3.87 -8.35 1.63
N PHE A 93 -3.43 -9.03 0.56
CA PHE A 93 -4.27 -9.90 -0.28
C PHE A 93 -3.97 -11.39 0.03
N PRO A 94 -4.99 -12.24 0.29
CA PRO A 94 -4.78 -13.67 0.57
C PRO A 94 -4.15 -14.43 -0.60
N TYR A 95 -3.25 -15.37 -0.32
CA TYR A 95 -2.54 -16.17 -1.35
C TYR A 95 -1.64 -15.35 -2.29
N SER A 96 -1.34 -14.11 -1.96
CA SER A 96 -0.49 -13.25 -2.80
C SER A 96 0.95 -13.77 -2.95
N ILE A 97 1.42 -14.68 -2.08
CA ILE A 97 2.68 -15.42 -2.29
C ILE A 97 2.62 -16.26 -3.58
N MET A 98 1.50 -16.92 -3.85
CA MET A 98 1.36 -17.80 -5.02
C MET A 98 1.48 -16.97 -6.31
N LEU A 99 0.78 -15.83 -6.35
CA LEU A 99 0.89 -14.88 -7.45
C LEU A 99 2.31 -14.34 -7.59
N PHE A 100 2.95 -13.99 -6.48
CA PHE A 100 4.31 -13.49 -6.47
C PHE A 100 5.26 -14.48 -7.11
N GLU A 101 5.22 -15.72 -6.65
CA GLU A 101 6.12 -16.77 -7.11
C GLU A 101 5.91 -17.02 -8.62
N ALA A 102 4.66 -17.13 -9.07
CA ALA A 102 4.33 -17.23 -10.49
C ALA A 102 4.85 -16.03 -11.29
N TRP A 103 4.69 -14.80 -10.77
CA TRP A 103 5.19 -13.60 -11.44
C TRP A 103 6.72 -13.57 -11.50
N MET A 104 7.42 -13.96 -10.42
CA MET A 104 8.88 -14.08 -10.39
C MET A 104 9.41 -15.12 -11.38
N HIS A 105 8.61 -16.15 -11.69
CA HIS A 105 8.97 -17.16 -12.69
C HIS A 105 9.02 -16.62 -14.12
N LEU A 106 8.41 -15.46 -14.38
CA LEU A 106 8.56 -14.74 -15.66
C LEU A 106 9.94 -14.11 -15.84
N GLY A 107 10.84 -14.24 -14.86
CA GLY A 107 12.20 -13.76 -14.96
C GLY A 107 12.28 -12.24 -15.10
N ILE A 108 12.89 -11.77 -16.19
CA ILE A 108 13.21 -10.34 -16.37
C ILE A 108 11.95 -9.52 -16.64
N GLN A 109 10.98 -10.14 -17.29
CA GLN A 109 9.68 -9.50 -17.54
C GLN A 109 8.98 -9.14 -16.23
N ALA A 110 9.27 -9.86 -15.14
CA ALA A 110 8.75 -9.55 -13.80
C ALA A 110 9.26 -8.22 -13.25
N LEU A 111 10.38 -7.69 -13.74
CA LEU A 111 10.92 -6.40 -13.29
C LEU A 111 9.92 -5.28 -13.52
N TYR A 112 9.31 -5.25 -14.70
CA TYR A 112 8.55 -4.10 -15.16
C TYR A 112 7.10 -4.18 -14.67
N PRO A 113 6.46 -3.03 -14.41
CA PRO A 113 5.04 -3.03 -14.15
C PRO A 113 4.33 -3.53 -15.42
N ARG A 114 3.39 -4.47 -15.30
CA ARG A 114 2.70 -5.01 -16.48
C ARG A 114 1.51 -4.15 -16.89
N ILE A 115 0.87 -3.51 -15.92
CA ILE A 115 -0.34 -2.71 -16.12
C ILE A 115 -0.31 -1.44 -15.28
N VAL A 116 -1.04 -0.43 -15.73
CA VAL A 116 -1.29 0.80 -14.97
C VAL A 116 -2.79 0.99 -14.81
N MET A 117 -3.22 1.27 -13.59
CA MET A 117 -4.62 1.54 -13.26
C MET A 117 -4.82 3.05 -13.10
N GLN A 118 -5.79 3.64 -13.79
CA GLN A 118 -6.21 5.02 -13.55
C GLN A 118 -7.52 5.04 -12.78
N PHE A 119 -7.47 5.53 -11.54
CA PHE A 119 -8.67 5.85 -10.77
C PHE A 119 -8.95 7.35 -10.85
N LYS A 120 -10.22 7.72 -11.02
CA LYS A 120 -10.66 9.12 -10.96
C LYS A 120 -11.31 9.39 -9.61
N PHE A 121 -11.05 10.57 -9.08
CA PHE A 121 -11.57 11.07 -7.82
C PHE A 121 -11.96 12.55 -7.97
N PRO A 122 -12.91 13.05 -7.15
CA PRO A 122 -13.23 14.48 -7.15
C PRO A 122 -12.04 15.33 -6.68
N GLY A 123 -11.92 16.55 -7.21
CA GLY A 123 -10.94 17.51 -6.72
C GLY A 123 -11.25 17.95 -5.28
N LEU A 124 -10.21 18.14 -4.46
CA LEU A 124 -10.33 18.60 -3.07
C LEU A 124 -9.69 19.98 -2.86
N LEU A 125 -8.64 20.30 -3.62
CA LEU A 125 -7.92 21.55 -3.51
C LEU A 125 -8.69 22.70 -4.17
N LYS A 126 -8.44 23.93 -3.71
CA LYS A 126 -9.06 25.12 -4.31
C LYS A 126 -8.74 25.17 -5.81
N GLY A 127 -9.79 25.17 -6.61
CA GLY A 127 -9.70 25.22 -8.06
C GLY A 127 -9.40 23.88 -8.75
N GLU A 128 -9.32 22.77 -8.01
CA GLU A 128 -9.15 21.43 -8.57
C GLU A 128 -10.51 20.88 -9.03
N LYS A 129 -10.57 20.40 -10.28
CA LYS A 129 -11.76 19.76 -10.88
C LYS A 129 -11.77 18.26 -10.60
N THR A 130 -10.69 17.58 -11.02
CA THR A 130 -10.58 16.13 -10.96
C THR A 130 -9.18 15.72 -10.54
N ARG A 131 -9.08 14.62 -9.80
CA ARG A 131 -7.82 14.02 -9.37
C ARG A 131 -7.71 12.61 -9.97
N ASN A 132 -6.63 12.35 -10.69
CA ASN A 132 -6.38 11.07 -11.33
C ASN A 132 -5.23 10.37 -10.59
N LEU A 133 -5.51 9.20 -10.00
CA LEU A 133 -4.51 8.33 -9.39
C LEU A 133 -4.07 7.30 -10.43
N PHE A 134 -2.80 7.35 -10.81
CA PHE A 134 -2.15 6.34 -11.62
C PHE A 134 -1.41 5.40 -10.70
N GLN A 135 -1.86 4.15 -10.62
CA GLN A 135 -1.28 3.11 -9.78
C GLN A 135 -0.54 2.09 -10.65
N PHE A 136 0.72 1.84 -10.30
CA PHE A 136 1.64 0.92 -10.96
C PHE A 136 1.85 -0.29 -10.06
N ILE A 137 1.77 -1.48 -10.63
CA ILE A 137 1.91 -2.73 -9.89
C ILE A 137 3.21 -3.40 -10.28
N PHE A 138 4.09 -3.62 -9.30
CA PHE A 138 5.38 -4.28 -9.51
C PHE A 138 5.41 -5.65 -8.85
N SER A 139 6.09 -6.62 -9.47
CA SER A 139 6.22 -7.97 -8.91
C SER A 139 6.84 -7.96 -7.53
N THR A 140 7.91 -7.21 -7.37
CA THR A 140 8.75 -7.22 -6.19
C THR A 140 8.70 -5.90 -5.47
N SER A 141 8.75 -6.01 -4.14
CA SER A 141 9.19 -4.91 -3.31
C SER A 141 10.60 -4.54 -3.70
N ARG A 142 10.79 -3.34 -4.26
CA ARG A 142 12.12 -2.83 -4.60
C ARG A 142 12.85 -2.25 -3.36
N GLY A 143 12.49 -2.81 -2.18
CA GLY A 143 12.95 -2.54 -0.81
C GLY A 143 14.34 -1.96 -0.74
N PHE A 144 14.53 -0.75 -0.16
CA PHE A 144 15.84 -0.06 0.04
C PHE A 144 16.93 -0.71 -0.79
N GLY A 145 16.72 -0.54 -2.08
CA GLY A 145 17.21 -1.39 -3.14
C GLY A 145 18.66 -1.12 -3.44
N PHE A 146 19.55 -1.03 -2.44
CA PHE A 146 20.95 -0.73 -2.68
C PHE A 146 21.49 -1.69 -3.76
N PRO A 147 21.75 -1.22 -4.99
CA PRO A 147 22.36 -2.05 -6.02
C PRO A 147 23.62 -2.71 -5.48
N ILE A 148 23.91 -3.94 -5.91
CA ILE A 148 25.05 -4.67 -5.35
C ILE A 148 26.32 -3.96 -5.80
N ASN A 149 27.15 -3.61 -4.83
CA ASN A 149 28.48 -3.06 -5.07
C ASN A 149 29.51 -4.02 -4.46
N PHE A 150 30.45 -4.48 -5.27
CA PHE A 150 31.55 -5.33 -4.83
C PHE A 150 32.79 -4.51 -4.45
N GLY A 151 33.78 -5.15 -3.83
CA GLY A 151 35.07 -4.50 -3.59
C GLY A 151 35.82 -4.21 -4.91
N PRO A 152 36.76 -3.24 -4.92
CA PRO A 152 37.57 -2.90 -6.10
C PRO A 152 38.26 -4.09 -6.79
N GLU A 153 38.65 -5.10 -6.00
CA GLU A 153 39.29 -6.33 -6.47
C GLU A 153 38.41 -7.12 -7.45
N PHE A 154 37.10 -7.17 -7.19
CA PHE A 154 36.14 -7.86 -8.07
C PHE A 154 36.12 -7.22 -9.46
N TYR A 155 36.17 -5.89 -9.50
CA TYR A 155 36.18 -5.13 -10.74
C TYR A 155 37.58 -5.06 -11.39
N ARG A 156 38.62 -5.57 -10.70
CA ARG A 156 40.01 -5.53 -11.16
C ARG A 156 40.47 -4.10 -11.50
N TYR A 157 40.11 -3.12 -10.68
CA TYR A 157 40.74 -1.79 -10.71
C TYR A 157 41.53 -1.55 -9.41
N ARG A 158 42.77 -1.11 -9.56
CA ARG A 158 43.56 -0.44 -8.51
C ARG A 158 43.80 0.98 -9.01
N SER A 159 42.89 1.90 -8.72
CA SER A 159 43.09 3.31 -9.10
C SER A 159 44.14 3.93 -8.18
N LYS A 160 45.05 4.77 -8.68
CA LYS A 160 45.99 5.54 -7.81
C LYS A 160 45.26 6.51 -6.87
N LEU A 161 44.04 6.92 -7.24
CA LEU A 161 43.15 7.79 -6.47
C LEU A 161 42.27 7.01 -5.47
N THR A 162 42.32 5.67 -5.42
CA THR A 162 41.56 4.91 -4.42
C THR A 162 41.98 5.30 -3.02
N ARG A 163 43.26 5.58 -2.72
CA ARG A 163 43.64 6.05 -1.37
C ARG A 163 42.86 7.28 -0.90
N ILE A 164 42.44 8.15 -1.83
CA ILE A 164 41.70 9.39 -1.54
C ILE A 164 40.20 9.11 -1.38
N PHE A 165 39.60 8.30 -2.26
CA PHE A 165 38.16 8.04 -2.25
C PHE A 165 37.72 6.79 -1.48
N ASP A 166 38.62 5.85 -1.20
CA ASP A 166 38.34 4.58 -0.52
C ASP A 166 37.84 4.76 0.92
N PRO A 167 38.32 5.74 1.71
CA PRO A 167 37.68 6.09 2.98
C PRO A 167 36.22 6.52 2.80
N LEU A 168 35.93 7.29 1.75
CA LEU A 168 34.58 7.81 1.46
C LEU A 168 33.66 6.70 0.92
N LEU A 169 34.17 5.80 0.09
CA LEU A 169 33.47 4.62 -0.41
C LEU A 169 33.20 3.60 0.71
N LYS A 170 34.20 3.31 1.55
CA LYS A 170 34.06 2.46 2.73
C LYS A 170 33.10 3.08 3.74
N TRP A 171 33.17 4.39 3.95
CA TRP A 171 32.23 5.11 4.81
C TRP A 171 30.81 5.05 4.26
N ALA A 172 30.59 5.36 2.98
CA ALA A 172 29.27 5.28 2.35
C ALA A 172 28.70 3.85 2.38
N TYR A 173 29.52 2.84 2.11
CA TYR A 173 29.15 1.43 2.25
C TYR A 173 28.81 1.07 3.70
N THR A 174 29.65 1.48 4.66
CA THR A 174 29.47 1.20 6.09
C THR A 174 28.21 1.87 6.64
N VAL A 175 27.95 3.13 6.29
CA VAL A 175 26.75 3.87 6.66
C VAL A 175 25.51 3.19 6.06
N SER A 176 25.55 2.85 4.76
CA SER A 176 24.44 2.14 4.10
C SER A 176 24.19 0.77 4.73
N HIS A 177 25.25 0.03 5.04
CA HIS A 177 25.17 -1.30 5.65
C HIS A 177 24.66 -1.23 7.10
N ARG A 178 25.17 -0.29 7.91
CA ARG A 178 24.70 -0.04 9.28
C ARG A 178 23.27 0.47 9.31
N ALA A 179 22.88 1.34 8.39
CA ALA A 179 21.49 1.75 8.23
C ALA A 179 20.59 0.56 7.90
N ASN A 180 21.02 -0.31 6.97
CA ASN A 180 20.28 -1.53 6.65
C ASN A 180 20.20 -2.49 7.86
N GLN A 181 21.28 -2.68 8.61
CA GLN A 181 21.29 -3.48 9.84
C GLN A 181 20.38 -2.89 10.93
N ALA A 182 20.41 -1.57 11.12
CA ALA A 182 19.54 -0.87 12.08
C ALA A 182 18.07 -1.00 11.70
N ILE A 183 17.75 -0.90 10.40
CA ILE A 183 16.40 -1.16 9.87
C ILE A 183 16.00 -2.62 10.12
N VAL A 184 16.89 -3.59 9.89
CA VAL A 184 16.62 -5.02 10.14
C VAL A 184 16.39 -5.30 11.63
N LEU A 185 17.21 -4.73 12.52
CA LEU A 185 17.09 -4.87 13.97
C LEU A 185 15.82 -4.18 14.50
N GLY A 186 15.52 -2.98 14.01
CA GLY A 186 14.28 -2.25 14.31
C GLY A 186 13.04 -3.03 13.86
N ASN A 187 13.05 -3.55 12.63
CA ASN A 187 11.94 -4.35 12.09
C ASN A 187 11.73 -5.67 12.85
N LYS A 188 12.82 -6.31 13.32
CA LYS A 188 12.72 -7.50 14.19
C LYS A 188 12.06 -7.18 15.53
N ARG A 189 12.41 -6.04 16.15
CA ARG A 189 11.79 -5.57 17.41
C ARG A 189 10.33 -5.16 17.22
N LEU A 190 10.00 -4.52 16.10
CA LEU A 190 8.65 -4.02 15.79
C LEU A 190 7.72 -5.07 15.18
N LYS A 191 8.17 -6.34 15.02
CA LYS A 191 7.45 -7.40 14.27
C LYS A 191 6.91 -6.92 12.90
N SER A 192 7.55 -5.91 12.30
CA SER A 192 7.03 -5.32 11.06
C SER A 192 7.32 -6.29 9.91
N LYS A 193 6.27 -6.96 9.46
CA LYS A 193 6.28 -7.82 8.27
C LYS A 193 6.79 -6.99 7.07
N ARG A 194 7.91 -7.37 6.44
CA ARG A 194 8.40 -6.72 5.20
C ARG A 194 8.58 -7.70 4.04
N HIS A 195 8.27 -7.13 2.87
CA HIS A 195 8.22 -7.63 1.49
C HIS A 195 6.85 -8.11 1.07
N HIS A 196 5.96 -7.16 0.78
CA HIS A 196 4.73 -7.43 0.06
C HIS A 196 5.06 -7.81 -1.39
N PRO A 197 4.52 -8.91 -1.92
CA PRO A 197 4.42 -9.09 -3.35
C PRO A 197 3.37 -8.13 -3.92
N GLY A 198 3.60 -7.59 -5.12
CA GLY A 198 2.69 -6.60 -5.68
C GLY A 198 2.83 -5.25 -4.99
N GLU A 199 4.01 -4.62 -5.06
CA GLU A 199 4.13 -3.25 -4.57
C GLU A 199 3.39 -2.29 -5.48
N PHE A 200 2.56 -1.46 -4.87
CA PHE A 200 1.82 -0.41 -5.54
C PHE A 200 2.54 0.90 -5.37
N GLU A 201 3.06 1.41 -6.49
CA GLU A 201 3.52 2.78 -6.56
C GLU A 201 2.47 3.64 -7.23
N SER A 202 2.49 4.95 -6.97
CA SER A 202 1.43 5.82 -7.45
C SER A 202 1.91 7.21 -7.81
N VAL A 203 1.15 7.87 -8.68
CA VAL A 203 1.31 9.29 -9.03
C VAL A 203 -0.08 9.89 -9.12
N LEU A 204 -0.26 11.10 -8.59
CA LEU A 204 -1.48 11.87 -8.81
C LEU A 204 -1.28 12.86 -9.94
N ILE A 205 -2.27 12.99 -10.81
CA ILE A 205 -2.39 14.08 -11.78
C ILE A 205 -3.73 14.77 -11.55
N SER A 206 -3.66 16.01 -11.12
CA SER A 206 -4.82 16.85 -10.83
C SER A 206 -5.08 17.83 -11.97
N GLU A 207 -6.34 17.92 -12.38
CA GLU A 207 -6.84 18.90 -13.35
C GLU A 207 -7.44 20.10 -12.59
N TYR A 208 -7.09 21.32 -13.00
CA TYR A 208 -7.61 22.57 -12.43
C TYR A 208 -8.49 23.34 -13.42
N TYR A 209 -9.29 24.29 -12.92
CA TYR A 209 -9.96 25.28 -13.77
C TYR A 209 -8.90 26.03 -14.61
N ASN A 210 -9.17 26.22 -15.91
CA ASN A 210 -8.24 26.66 -16.96
C ASN A 210 -7.35 25.56 -17.60
N ASN A 211 -7.74 24.30 -17.45
CA ASN A 211 -7.10 23.16 -18.12
C ASN A 211 -5.62 23.02 -17.75
N GLU A 212 -5.25 23.50 -16.57
CA GLU A 212 -3.93 23.36 -16.00
C GLU A 212 -3.83 22.02 -15.27
N TYR A 213 -2.78 21.26 -15.55
CA TYR A 213 -2.52 19.97 -14.93
C TYR A 213 -1.31 20.05 -14.02
N LYS A 214 -1.46 19.51 -12.81
CA LYS A 214 -0.39 19.41 -11.82
C LYS A 214 -0.16 17.96 -11.42
N GLY A 215 1.10 17.53 -11.40
CA GLY A 215 1.51 16.21 -10.96
C GLY A 215 1.97 16.24 -9.50
N ILE A 216 1.62 15.20 -8.74
CA ILE A 216 2.14 14.98 -7.39
C ILE A 216 2.86 13.63 -7.40
N ASP A 217 4.16 13.69 -7.14
CA ASP A 217 5.01 12.51 -7.04
C ASP A 217 4.83 11.80 -5.70
N THR A 218 5.23 10.53 -5.66
CA THR A 218 5.53 9.84 -4.40
C THR A 218 7.01 9.96 -4.04
N LEU A 219 7.26 9.99 -2.74
CA LEU A 219 8.55 9.86 -2.07
C LEU A 219 8.67 8.46 -1.47
N LEU A 220 9.79 8.23 -0.78
CA LEU A 220 10.18 6.95 -0.26
C LEU A 220 9.06 6.22 0.48
N HIS A 221 8.75 4.99 0.04
CA HIS A 221 7.61 4.16 0.48
C HIS A 221 6.23 4.60 -0.04
N GLY A 222 6.16 5.24 -1.21
CA GLY A 222 4.90 5.61 -1.84
C GLY A 222 4.16 6.78 -1.17
N TYR A 223 4.79 7.55 -0.28
CA TYR A 223 4.15 8.71 0.35
C TYR A 223 4.10 9.91 -0.59
N PHE A 224 2.94 10.52 -0.79
CA PHE A 224 2.82 11.71 -1.65
C PHE A 224 3.63 12.91 -1.14
N LYS A 225 4.29 13.61 -2.06
CA LYS A 225 4.84 14.95 -1.81
C LYS A 225 3.72 15.93 -1.53
N ILE A 226 4.01 16.94 -0.71
CA ILE A 226 3.08 18.08 -0.53
C ILE A 226 3.13 19.01 -1.74
N GLU A 227 4.30 19.16 -2.36
CA GLU A 227 4.49 20.08 -3.49
C GLU A 227 4.08 19.41 -4.80
N SER A 228 3.13 20.04 -5.50
CA SER A 228 2.73 19.68 -6.86
C SER A 228 3.62 20.38 -7.88
N LYS A 229 3.96 19.70 -8.98
CA LYS A 229 4.65 20.29 -10.14
C LYS A 229 3.66 20.59 -11.26
N ILE A 230 3.88 21.69 -11.96
CA ILE A 230 3.05 22.07 -13.12
C ILE A 230 3.48 21.22 -14.33
N LEU A 231 2.56 20.40 -14.84
CA LEU A 231 2.76 19.61 -16.06
C LEU A 231 2.47 20.43 -17.31
N GLY A 232 1.58 21.42 -17.22
CA GLY A 232 1.24 22.33 -18.32
C GLY A 232 -0.25 22.53 -18.48
N LYS A 233 -0.64 23.26 -19.53
CA LYS A 233 -2.04 23.42 -19.94
C LYS A 233 -2.33 22.50 -21.11
N PHE A 234 -3.34 21.66 -20.99
CA PHE A 234 -3.68 20.66 -22.01
C PHE A 234 -5.19 20.55 -22.18
N SER A 235 -5.68 20.18 -23.36
CA SER A 235 -7.13 20.02 -23.56
C SER A 235 -7.73 18.82 -22.83
N SER A 236 -6.90 17.85 -22.42
CA SER A 236 -7.35 16.62 -21.75
C SER A 236 -6.20 15.90 -21.02
N ILE A 237 -6.56 14.97 -20.13
CA ILE A 237 -5.62 14.07 -19.48
C ILE A 237 -4.86 13.19 -20.49
N ASP A 238 -5.48 12.84 -21.62
CA ASP A 238 -4.82 12.04 -22.65
C ASP A 238 -3.67 12.81 -23.30
N LYS A 239 -3.85 14.12 -23.52
CA LYS A 239 -2.77 15.00 -23.99
C LYS A 239 -1.66 15.14 -22.95
N VAL A 240 -1.98 15.15 -21.66
CA VAL A 240 -0.94 15.11 -20.60
C VAL A 240 -0.12 13.83 -20.71
N LEU A 241 -0.77 12.68 -20.83
CA LEU A 241 -0.09 11.37 -20.91
C LEU A 241 0.74 11.20 -22.18
N GLN A 242 0.35 11.80 -23.30
CA GLN A 242 1.15 11.83 -24.53
C GLN A 242 2.42 12.68 -24.40
N ASN A 243 2.40 13.69 -23.54
CA ASN A 243 3.49 14.67 -23.36
C ASN A 243 4.26 14.51 -22.05
N SER A 244 4.00 13.45 -21.30
CA SER A 244 4.63 13.18 -20.01
C SER A 244 5.14 11.75 -19.96
N THR A 245 6.20 11.54 -19.19
CA THR A 245 6.79 10.23 -18.93
C THR A 245 6.79 9.95 -17.44
N PHE A 246 6.44 8.73 -17.04
CA PHE A 246 6.53 8.29 -15.65
C PHE A 246 7.93 7.74 -15.35
N TYR A 247 8.51 8.14 -14.22
CA TYR A 247 9.83 7.72 -13.78
C TYR A 247 9.72 7.07 -12.40
N TYR A 248 10.17 5.83 -12.27
CA TYR A 248 10.43 5.24 -10.96
C TYR A 248 11.87 5.53 -10.51
N SER A 249 12.13 5.55 -9.22
CA SER A 249 13.51 5.51 -8.70
C SER A 249 13.79 4.14 -8.08
N ILE A 250 14.88 3.49 -8.52
CA ILE A 250 15.26 2.16 -8.03
C ILE A 250 15.77 2.29 -6.59
N GLY A 251 15.18 1.50 -5.71
CA GLY A 251 15.53 1.45 -4.29
C GLY A 251 14.84 2.49 -3.40
N ASP A 252 14.19 3.48 -3.99
CA ASP A 252 13.48 4.54 -3.26
C ASP A 252 11.96 4.31 -3.17
N HIS A 253 11.33 3.35 -3.86
CA HIS A 253 9.84 3.23 -3.84
C HIS A 253 9.12 4.56 -4.11
N ALA A 254 9.54 5.21 -5.20
CA ALA A 254 9.08 6.53 -5.55
C ALA A 254 8.78 6.56 -7.05
N MET A 255 7.59 7.05 -7.40
CA MET A 255 7.16 7.32 -8.75
C MET A 255 7.01 8.82 -8.97
N ARG A 256 7.39 9.26 -10.16
CA ARG A 256 7.36 10.65 -10.59
C ARG A 256 6.81 10.75 -12.00
N ILE A 257 6.32 11.92 -12.37
CA ILE A 257 5.87 12.23 -13.73
C ILE A 257 6.55 13.48 -14.29
N GLU A 258 7.36 13.39 -15.32
CA GLU A 258 8.02 14.57 -15.88
C GLU A 258 7.54 14.84 -17.29
N LYS A 259 7.67 16.09 -17.75
CA LYS A 259 7.42 16.43 -19.15
C LYS A 259 8.39 15.62 -20.01
N HIS A 260 7.92 15.17 -21.15
CA HIS A 260 8.69 14.31 -22.04
C HIS A 260 10.04 14.94 -22.42
N ASP A 261 11.13 14.21 -22.20
CA ASP A 261 12.52 14.67 -22.37
C ASP A 261 13.30 13.87 -23.43
N GLY A 262 12.64 13.02 -24.22
CA GLY A 262 13.28 12.24 -25.29
C GLY A 262 13.98 10.96 -24.83
N ASN A 263 13.88 10.58 -23.56
CA ASN A 263 14.46 9.34 -23.06
C ASN A 263 13.82 8.07 -23.64
N THR A 264 14.56 6.95 -23.62
CA THR A 264 14.01 5.62 -23.93
C THR A 264 12.93 5.24 -22.92
N PHE A 265 11.81 4.70 -23.41
CA PHE A 265 10.67 4.35 -22.58
C PHE A 265 10.08 2.98 -22.93
N LEU A 266 9.47 2.36 -21.93
CA LEU A 266 8.58 1.22 -22.06
C LEU A 266 7.14 1.74 -22.18
N THR A 267 6.36 1.10 -23.05
CA THR A 267 4.94 1.39 -23.20
C THR A 267 4.13 0.39 -22.39
N LEU A 268 3.26 0.88 -21.51
CA LEU A 268 2.42 0.03 -20.66
C LEU A 268 0.93 0.24 -20.93
N PRO A 269 0.12 -0.84 -20.90
CA PRO A 269 -1.32 -0.73 -21.01
C PRO A 269 -1.92 0.01 -19.81
N LEU A 270 -2.85 0.92 -20.10
CA LEU A 270 -3.59 1.71 -19.13
C LEU A 270 -5.05 1.23 -19.04
N ILE A 271 -5.43 0.71 -17.89
CA ILE A 271 -6.84 0.44 -17.57
C ILE A 271 -7.44 1.72 -16.98
N THR A 272 -8.25 2.39 -17.79
CA THR A 272 -8.89 3.66 -17.42
C THR A 272 -10.01 3.48 -16.40
N HIS A 273 -10.34 4.53 -15.66
CA HIS A 273 -11.46 4.52 -14.71
C HIS A 273 -12.78 4.04 -15.35
N GLY A 274 -13.09 4.44 -16.58
CA GLY A 274 -14.30 4.00 -17.28
C GLY A 274 -14.31 2.48 -17.52
N LEU A 275 -13.17 1.89 -17.87
CA LEU A 275 -13.02 0.44 -18.00
C LEU A 275 -13.14 -0.25 -16.65
N ILE A 276 -12.63 0.36 -15.57
CA ILE A 276 -12.77 -0.19 -14.21
C ILE A 276 -14.24 -0.31 -13.83
N VAL A 277 -15.01 0.77 -14.03
CA VAL A 277 -16.45 0.81 -13.73
C VAL A 277 -17.19 -0.22 -14.59
N LYS A 278 -16.95 -0.25 -15.91
CA LYS A 278 -17.64 -1.16 -16.84
C LYS A 278 -17.35 -2.64 -16.52
N LYS A 279 -16.08 -2.99 -16.27
CA LYS A 279 -15.64 -4.39 -16.13
C LYS A 279 -15.79 -4.93 -14.72
N TYR A 280 -15.53 -4.12 -13.71
CA TYR A 280 -15.48 -4.57 -12.31
C TYR A 280 -16.64 -4.06 -11.46
N GLY A 281 -17.49 -3.16 -11.98
CA GLY A 281 -18.61 -2.57 -11.24
C GLY A 281 -18.16 -1.70 -10.06
N VAL A 282 -16.94 -1.18 -10.09
CA VAL A 282 -16.35 -0.38 -8.99
C VAL A 282 -16.21 1.08 -9.42
N ASP A 283 -16.95 1.96 -8.76
CA ASP A 283 -16.91 3.41 -8.94
C ASP A 283 -16.58 4.14 -7.63
N PHE A 284 -15.29 4.23 -7.33
CA PHE A 284 -14.79 5.01 -6.20
C PHE A 284 -15.05 6.52 -6.35
N ASN A 285 -15.16 7.04 -7.57
CA ASN A 285 -15.37 8.47 -7.79
C ASN A 285 -16.73 8.90 -7.24
N SER A 286 -17.77 8.17 -7.61
CA SER A 286 -19.14 8.43 -7.15
C SER A 286 -19.29 8.21 -5.65
N TYR A 287 -18.67 7.16 -5.10
CA TYR A 287 -18.62 6.96 -3.65
C TYR A 287 -17.99 8.15 -2.92
N VAL A 288 -16.83 8.63 -3.40
CA VAL A 288 -16.11 9.73 -2.75
C VAL A 288 -16.85 11.05 -2.90
N LYS A 289 -17.60 11.29 -3.99
CA LYS A 289 -18.49 12.46 -4.09
C LYS A 289 -19.53 12.46 -2.97
N LEU A 290 -20.22 11.34 -2.75
CA LEU A 290 -21.17 11.19 -1.63
C LEU A 290 -20.49 11.40 -0.27
N LEU A 291 -19.28 10.87 -0.10
CA LEU A 291 -18.49 11.07 1.12
C LEU A 291 -18.17 12.55 1.35
N LEU A 292 -17.84 13.30 0.30
CA LEU A 292 -17.59 14.74 0.39
C LEU A 292 -18.84 15.53 0.75
N ASP A 293 -20.01 15.14 0.22
CA ASP A 293 -21.30 15.74 0.58
C ASP A 293 -21.62 15.51 2.06
N VAL A 294 -21.42 14.28 2.55
CA VAL A 294 -21.52 13.94 3.99
C VAL A 294 -20.53 14.80 4.80
N ASN A 295 -19.27 14.90 4.37
CA ASN A 295 -18.27 15.69 5.06
C ASN A 295 -18.65 17.19 5.14
N ASN A 296 -19.25 17.74 4.08
CA ASN A 296 -19.75 19.13 4.08
C ASN A 296 -20.91 19.31 5.07
N LEU A 297 -21.85 18.36 5.13
CA LEU A 297 -22.91 18.34 6.13
C LEU A 297 -22.33 18.30 7.56
N LEU A 298 -21.37 17.41 7.82
CA LEU A 298 -20.70 17.30 9.12
C LEU A 298 -20.03 18.63 9.50
N ILE A 299 -19.33 19.30 8.59
CA ILE A 299 -18.71 20.61 8.84
C ILE A 299 -19.77 21.67 9.20
N LYS A 300 -20.89 21.71 8.47
CA LYS A 300 -22.01 22.62 8.75
C LYS A 300 -22.55 22.41 10.16
N LYS A 301 -22.80 21.15 10.54
CA LYS A 301 -23.33 20.77 11.88
C LYS A 301 -22.31 21.04 12.99
N ILE A 302 -21.03 20.74 12.78
CA ILE A 302 -19.94 21.09 13.72
C ILE A 302 -19.92 22.59 14.01
N ASN A 303 -19.98 23.42 12.97
CA ASN A 303 -19.99 24.87 13.11
C ASN A 303 -21.26 25.37 13.80
N MET A 304 -22.42 24.78 13.50
CA MET A 304 -23.68 25.08 14.18
C MET A 304 -23.58 24.80 15.69
N TYR A 305 -23.15 23.61 16.09
CA TYR A 305 -23.02 23.26 17.51
C TYR A 305 -21.91 24.04 18.23
N LYS A 306 -20.83 24.39 17.53
CA LYS A 306 -19.80 25.30 18.05
C LYS A 306 -20.39 26.68 18.36
N LYS A 307 -21.22 27.24 17.48
CA LYS A 307 -21.92 28.53 17.72
C LYS A 307 -22.90 28.43 18.88
N LYS A 308 -23.78 27.42 18.90
CA LYS A 308 -24.74 27.19 20.00
C LYS A 308 -24.03 27.07 21.36
N ARG A 309 -22.95 26.28 21.42
CA ARG A 309 -22.12 26.12 22.63
C ARG A 309 -21.50 27.45 23.07
N ASN A 310 -20.90 28.21 22.16
CA ASN A 310 -20.25 29.48 22.48
C ASN A 310 -21.25 30.54 22.96
N ASN A 311 -22.45 30.59 22.38
CA ASN A 311 -23.51 31.51 22.81
C ASN A 311 -23.93 31.20 24.26
N LEU A 312 -24.16 29.93 24.60
CA LEU A 312 -24.48 29.55 25.98
C LEU A 312 -23.36 29.90 26.96
N ILE A 313 -22.09 29.65 26.60
CA ILE A 313 -20.95 30.05 27.43
C ILE A 313 -20.89 31.58 27.61
N SER A 314 -21.23 32.34 26.57
CA SER A 314 -21.22 33.81 26.64
C SER A 314 -22.30 34.38 27.57
N GLN A 315 -23.42 33.67 27.73
CA GLN A 315 -24.52 34.02 28.63
C GLN A 315 -24.24 33.72 30.11
N LEU A 316 -23.18 32.93 30.42
CA LEU A 316 -22.79 32.66 31.79
C LEU A 316 -22.23 33.92 32.50
N ASN A 317 -22.51 34.04 33.80
CA ASN A 317 -21.96 35.08 34.67
C ASN A 317 -20.43 34.92 34.79
N LYS A 318 -19.70 36.00 35.14
CA LYS A 318 -18.22 35.99 35.21
C LYS A 318 -17.67 34.86 36.10
N THR A 319 -18.30 34.62 37.26
CA THR A 319 -17.93 33.56 38.21
C THR A 319 -18.14 32.16 37.63
N ASP A 320 -19.26 31.92 36.95
CA ASP A 320 -19.58 30.65 36.31
C ASP A 320 -18.71 30.38 35.08
N LYS A 321 -18.31 31.40 34.32
CA LYS A 321 -17.33 31.28 33.24
C LYS A 321 -15.96 30.80 33.74
N ILE A 322 -15.49 31.35 34.86
CA ILE A 322 -14.21 30.95 35.48
C ILE A 322 -14.31 29.52 36.00
N LYS A 323 -15.39 29.17 36.72
CA LYS A 323 -15.64 27.80 37.20
C LYS A 323 -15.71 26.80 36.04
N PHE A 324 -16.44 27.11 34.98
CA PHE A 324 -16.55 26.26 33.79
C PHE A 324 -15.18 26.05 33.10
N ARG A 325 -14.36 27.10 32.96
CA ARG A 325 -13.00 26.98 32.39
C ARG A 325 -12.07 26.13 33.27
N LEU A 326 -12.18 26.25 34.59
CA LEU A 326 -11.44 25.42 35.55
C LEU A 326 -11.89 23.96 35.52
N GLU A 327 -13.19 23.70 35.38
CA GLU A 327 -13.70 22.33 35.17
C GLU A 327 -13.23 21.74 33.83
N GLN A 328 -13.23 22.55 32.76
CA GLN A 328 -12.75 22.13 31.45
C GLN A 328 -11.24 21.83 31.46
N SER A 329 -10.44 22.64 32.14
CA SER A 329 -8.98 22.41 32.27
C SER A 329 -8.67 21.21 33.15
N LYS A 330 -9.41 21.00 34.25
CA LYS A 330 -9.31 19.79 35.09
C LYS A 330 -9.71 18.54 34.32
N HIS A 331 -10.79 18.60 33.53
CA HIS A 331 -11.21 17.50 32.67
C HIS A 331 -10.15 17.20 31.60
N PHE A 332 -9.53 18.23 30.99
CA PHE A 332 -8.45 18.05 30.02
C PHE A 332 -7.18 17.46 30.65
N ALA A 333 -6.74 17.96 31.79
CA ALA A 333 -5.58 17.45 32.52
C ALA A 333 -5.79 16.00 33.02
N LYS A 334 -7.01 15.66 33.46
CA LYS A 334 -7.34 14.30 33.91
C LYS A 334 -7.62 13.33 32.76
N LYS A 335 -8.05 13.82 31.59
CA LYS A 335 -8.08 13.04 30.34
C LYS A 335 -6.68 12.60 29.93
N ILE A 336 -5.69 13.48 30.10
CA ILE A 336 -4.27 13.16 29.92
C ILE A 336 -3.80 12.15 30.99
N ALA A 337 -4.29 12.27 32.23
CA ALA A 337 -3.97 11.38 33.35
C ALA A 337 -4.85 10.11 33.49
N ARG A 338 -5.73 9.80 32.51
CA ARG A 338 -6.63 8.62 32.47
C ARG A 338 -7.54 8.39 33.71
N MET A 339 -8.01 9.45 34.36
CA MET A 339 -8.99 9.31 35.46
C MET A 339 -10.42 9.63 34.98
N SER A 340 -11.37 8.72 35.20
CA SER A 340 -12.78 8.85 34.80
C SER A 340 -13.60 9.63 35.84
N GLN A 341 -13.80 10.92 35.61
CA GLN A 341 -14.90 11.65 36.27
C GLN A 341 -15.71 12.42 35.22
N LYS A 342 -17.04 12.22 35.26
CA LYS A 342 -18.03 12.99 34.51
C LYS A 342 -17.93 14.47 34.93
N LEU A 343 -18.00 15.39 33.96
CA LEU A 343 -18.14 16.83 34.23
C LEU A 343 -19.31 17.07 35.21
N SER A 344 -19.24 18.14 36.00
CA SER A 344 -20.33 18.45 36.93
C SER A 344 -21.64 18.65 36.14
N LYS A 345 -22.76 18.13 36.65
CA LYS A 345 -24.10 18.23 36.02
C LYS A 345 -24.63 19.68 35.92
N LYS A 346 -23.81 20.69 36.22
CA LYS A 346 -24.20 22.10 36.32
C LYS A 346 -24.47 22.76 34.96
N TYR A 347 -23.90 22.24 33.87
CA TYR A 347 -24.08 22.79 32.50
C TYR A 347 -24.47 21.73 31.46
N PRO A 348 -25.61 21.02 31.64
CA PRO A 348 -25.94 19.83 30.87
C PRO A 348 -26.12 20.14 29.36
N ILE A 349 -26.62 21.33 29.01
CA ILE A 349 -26.85 21.73 27.61
C ILE A 349 -25.52 22.08 26.91
N ILE A 350 -24.60 22.75 27.61
CA ILE A 350 -23.27 23.07 27.09
C ILE A 350 -22.48 21.78 26.83
N ASP A 351 -22.59 20.82 27.74
CA ASP A 351 -21.94 19.51 27.62
C ASP A 351 -22.56 18.67 26.50
N LYS A 352 -23.90 18.65 26.38
CA LYS A 352 -24.62 18.05 25.25
C LYS A 352 -24.08 18.55 23.91
N TYR A 353 -23.99 19.87 23.69
CA TYR A 353 -23.42 20.42 22.44
C TYR A 353 -21.92 20.16 22.26
N SER A 354 -21.17 20.01 23.36
CA SER A 354 -19.78 19.55 23.32
C SER A 354 -19.68 18.12 22.79
N HIS A 355 -20.57 17.23 23.22
CA HIS A 355 -20.67 15.86 22.74
C HIS A 355 -21.05 15.78 21.26
N TYR A 356 -22.09 16.49 20.80
CA TYR A 356 -22.42 16.56 19.37
C TYR A 356 -21.22 17.00 18.53
N LYS A 357 -20.59 18.12 18.90
CA LYS A 357 -19.43 18.65 18.19
C LYS A 357 -18.30 17.63 18.14
N THR A 358 -17.96 17.02 19.28
CA THR A 358 -16.87 16.05 19.39
C THR A 358 -17.15 14.79 18.58
N LEU A 359 -18.37 14.26 18.65
CA LEU A 359 -18.77 13.07 17.90
C LEU A 359 -18.70 13.34 16.39
N LEU A 360 -19.24 14.46 15.91
CA LEU A 360 -19.16 14.86 14.51
C LEU A 360 -17.70 15.05 14.03
N GLU A 361 -16.83 15.67 14.84
CA GLU A 361 -15.40 15.80 14.54
C GLU A 361 -14.72 14.42 14.42
N LYS A 362 -15.08 13.46 15.29
CA LYS A 362 -14.55 12.10 15.25
C LYS A 362 -15.07 11.30 14.05
N ILE A 363 -16.37 11.39 13.72
CA ILE A 363 -16.96 10.77 12.52
C ILE A 363 -16.24 11.27 11.27
N ARG A 364 -16.07 12.59 11.15
CA ARG A 364 -15.35 13.21 10.04
C ARG A 364 -13.93 12.67 9.91
N LYS A 365 -13.21 12.47 11.02
CA LYS A 365 -11.88 11.86 11.02
C LYS A 365 -11.96 10.41 10.53
N LEU A 366 -12.88 9.60 11.07
CA LEU A 366 -13.05 8.20 10.71
C LEU A 366 -13.22 8.01 9.20
N LEU A 367 -14.13 8.75 8.57
CA LEU A 367 -14.44 8.66 7.13
C LEU A 367 -13.22 8.74 6.20
N PHE A 368 -12.12 9.37 6.62
CA PHE A 368 -10.91 9.46 5.81
C PHE A 368 -9.78 8.56 6.31
N THR A 369 -9.85 8.13 7.57
CA THR A 369 -8.80 7.33 8.25
C THR A 369 -9.00 5.84 8.28
N THR A 370 -10.22 5.38 8.09
CA THR A 370 -10.51 3.96 8.02
C THR A 370 -10.42 3.48 6.58
N PRO A 371 -9.95 2.23 6.35
CA PRO A 371 -10.06 1.58 5.04
C PRO A 371 -11.48 1.66 4.49
N LEU A 372 -11.63 1.86 3.18
CA LEU A 372 -12.93 2.05 2.55
C LEU A 372 -13.88 0.86 2.74
N TYR A 373 -13.36 -0.38 2.72
CA TYR A 373 -14.18 -1.56 2.97
C TYR A 373 -14.83 -1.54 4.36
N MET A 374 -14.23 -0.85 5.34
CA MET A 374 -14.78 -0.72 6.70
C MET A 374 -15.97 0.22 6.81
N HIS A 375 -16.23 1.00 5.77
CA HIS A 375 -17.44 1.81 5.70
C HIS A 375 -18.67 0.97 5.31
N ALA A 376 -18.47 -0.28 4.86
CA ALA A 376 -19.53 -1.26 4.62
C ALA A 376 -19.92 -2.03 5.90
N ILE A 377 -20.94 -2.89 5.81
CA ILE A 377 -21.33 -3.84 6.87
C ILE A 377 -20.28 -4.95 7.00
N HIS A 378 -20.02 -5.40 8.23
CA HIS A 378 -19.07 -6.49 8.51
C HIS A 378 -19.71 -7.64 9.29
N ASP A 379 -19.37 -8.85 8.85
CA ASP A 379 -19.48 -10.06 9.66
C ASP A 379 -18.10 -10.37 10.25
N SER A 380 -18.04 -10.70 11.54
CA SER A 380 -16.86 -10.59 12.40
C SER A 380 -15.85 -11.72 12.25
N LYS A 381 -16.13 -12.74 11.44
CA LYS A 381 -15.26 -13.92 11.29
C LYS A 381 -13.94 -13.65 10.55
N GLU A 382 -13.84 -12.59 9.73
CA GLU A 382 -12.65 -12.33 8.89
C GLU A 382 -11.76 -11.17 9.39
N GLY A 383 -12.11 -10.51 10.50
CA GLY A 383 -11.53 -9.22 10.92
C GLY A 383 -10.47 -9.26 12.03
N GLY A 384 -9.64 -10.30 12.11
CA GLY A 384 -8.60 -10.41 13.13
C GLY A 384 -7.43 -9.44 12.89
N ASN A 385 -7.24 -8.46 13.80
CA ASN A 385 -6.02 -7.66 14.03
C ASN A 385 -5.87 -6.25 13.42
N PHE A 386 -6.79 -5.69 12.62
CA PHE A 386 -6.53 -4.37 12.01
C PHE A 386 -6.81 -3.16 12.92
N LEU A 387 -7.64 -3.31 13.96
CA LEU A 387 -7.96 -2.21 14.89
C LEU A 387 -6.81 -1.85 15.84
N ASN A 388 -5.79 -2.70 15.93
CA ASN A 388 -4.54 -2.38 16.64
C ASN A 388 -3.64 -1.39 15.88
N LEU A 389 -3.91 -1.13 14.58
CA LEU A 389 -3.12 -0.19 13.77
C LEU A 389 -3.57 1.27 13.89
N ILE A 390 -4.72 1.54 14.53
CA ILE A 390 -5.16 2.90 14.88
C ILE A 390 -4.70 3.23 16.30
N GLU A 391 -3.42 3.01 16.59
CA GLU A 391 -2.71 3.53 17.78
C GLU A 391 -2.33 5.02 17.58
N ILE A 392 -3.26 5.83 17.11
CA ILE A 392 -3.16 7.29 17.19
C ILE A 392 -4.17 7.75 18.24
N GLU A 393 -3.69 7.78 19.48
CA GLU A 393 -4.31 8.35 20.68
C GLU A 393 -5.67 7.74 21.09
N ARG A 394 -5.62 6.63 21.82
CA ARG A 394 -6.75 6.04 22.58
C ARG A 394 -6.22 5.79 24.00
N GLU A 395 -6.67 6.50 25.05
CA GLU A 395 -7.94 6.26 25.75
C GLU A 395 -8.49 4.87 25.45
N ASN A 396 -8.25 3.92 26.37
CA ASN A 396 -8.78 2.56 26.38
C ASN A 396 -10.04 2.44 25.53
N VAL A 397 -9.84 1.93 24.32
CA VAL A 397 -10.94 1.34 23.57
C VAL A 397 -10.94 -0.08 24.05
N ASP A 398 -11.76 -0.28 25.08
CA ASP A 398 -12.17 -1.59 25.54
C ASP A 398 -12.57 -2.43 24.31
N GLU A 399 -12.18 -3.69 24.38
CA GLU A 399 -12.31 -4.72 23.35
C GLU A 399 -13.60 -4.55 22.54
N TYR A 400 -13.45 -4.34 21.23
CA TYR A 400 -14.56 -4.39 20.29
C TYR A 400 -15.23 -5.76 20.42
N LYS A 401 -16.37 -5.85 21.12
CA LYS A 401 -17.20 -7.05 21.10
C LYS A 401 -17.68 -7.28 19.67
N GLN A 402 -17.29 -8.44 19.15
CA GLN A 402 -17.26 -8.87 17.75
C GLN A 402 -18.62 -9.26 17.16
N GLU A 403 -19.67 -8.50 17.40
CA GLU A 403 -20.97 -8.75 16.75
C GLU A 403 -21.65 -7.41 16.47
N SER A 404 -21.36 -6.78 15.32
CA SER A 404 -22.14 -5.64 14.88
C SER A 404 -22.52 -5.76 13.41
N VAL A 405 -23.83 -5.80 13.14
CA VAL A 405 -24.44 -5.70 11.81
C VAL A 405 -24.24 -4.30 11.18
N ASN A 406 -23.46 -3.42 11.82
CA ASN A 406 -23.29 -2.01 11.49
C ASN A 406 -21.88 -1.72 10.94
N SER A 407 -21.75 -0.69 10.09
CA SER A 407 -20.44 -0.23 9.63
C SER A 407 -19.62 0.39 10.76
N ILE A 408 -18.30 0.53 10.58
CA ILE A 408 -17.42 1.10 11.61
C ILE A 408 -17.87 2.49 12.07
N VAL A 409 -18.49 3.26 11.17
CA VAL A 409 -18.94 4.63 11.45
C VAL A 409 -20.22 4.64 12.28
N LEU A 410 -21.21 3.79 11.93
CA LEU A 410 -22.48 3.71 12.67
C LEU A 410 -22.28 3.02 14.03
N GLY A 411 -21.53 1.92 14.09
CA GLY A 411 -21.17 1.28 15.34
C GLY A 411 -20.34 2.18 16.26
N PHE A 412 -19.58 3.13 15.71
CA PHE A 412 -18.89 4.14 16.52
C PHE A 412 -19.87 5.14 17.18
N ILE A 413 -20.96 5.51 16.51
CA ILE A 413 -22.00 6.37 17.07
C ILE A 413 -22.66 5.68 18.27
N GLU A 414 -23.17 4.47 18.08
CA GLU A 414 -23.85 3.67 19.12
C GLU A 414 -22.97 3.49 20.36
N ASN A 415 -21.68 3.20 20.16
CA ASN A 415 -20.73 3.04 21.25
C ASN A 415 -20.42 4.36 21.97
N TYR A 416 -20.38 5.48 21.23
CA TYR A 416 -20.21 6.81 21.84
C TYR A 416 -21.42 7.17 22.70
N GLU A 417 -22.63 6.93 22.22
CA GLU A 417 -23.88 7.14 22.95
C GLU A 417 -23.92 6.35 24.25
N LYS A 418 -23.60 5.05 24.20
CA LYS A 418 -23.49 4.18 25.39
C LYS A 418 -22.43 4.68 26.37
N LYS A 419 -21.23 5.02 25.88
CA LYS A 419 -20.10 5.45 26.73
C LYS A 419 -20.38 6.75 27.49
N TYR A 420 -21.07 7.70 26.85
CA TYR A 420 -21.32 9.02 27.41
C TYR A 420 -22.76 9.22 27.93
N ASN A 421 -23.61 8.18 27.86
CA ASN A 421 -25.04 8.26 28.19
C ASN A 421 -25.71 9.48 27.52
N PHE A 422 -25.53 9.57 26.21
CA PHE A 422 -25.90 10.68 25.35
C PHE A 422 -26.66 10.12 24.14
N ASN A 423 -27.65 10.86 23.63
CA ASN A 423 -28.39 10.48 22.42
C ASN A 423 -28.03 11.42 21.26
N PHE A 424 -27.58 10.87 20.15
CA PHE A 424 -27.17 11.58 18.94
C PHE A 424 -28.37 11.82 18.02
N ASP A 425 -29.19 12.80 18.40
CA ASP A 425 -30.39 13.20 17.67
C ASP A 425 -30.06 14.12 16.48
N GLU A 426 -29.44 13.56 15.44
CA GLU A 426 -29.12 14.21 14.15
C GLU A 426 -29.50 13.27 13.00
N GLU A 427 -30.81 13.06 12.81
CA GLU A 427 -31.37 12.13 11.81
C GLU A 427 -30.82 12.34 10.39
N GLU A 428 -30.68 13.60 9.97
CA GLU A 428 -30.13 13.98 8.66
C GLU A 428 -28.70 13.42 8.47
N VAL A 429 -27.86 13.48 9.52
CA VAL A 429 -26.49 12.97 9.49
C VAL A 429 -26.50 11.45 9.45
N VAL A 430 -27.31 10.82 10.31
CA VAL A 430 -27.42 9.34 10.38
C VAL A 430 -27.90 8.76 9.05
N LEU A 431 -28.92 9.36 8.45
CA LEU A 431 -29.46 8.95 7.15
C LEU A 431 -28.42 9.08 6.03
N LYS A 432 -27.66 10.18 5.99
CA LYS A 432 -26.59 10.37 5.01
C LYS A 432 -25.43 9.38 5.20
N LEU A 433 -25.10 9.03 6.44
CA LEU A 433 -24.11 8.00 6.74
C LEU A 433 -24.60 6.60 6.35
N ALA A 434 -25.89 6.30 6.55
CA ALA A 434 -26.51 5.05 6.09
C ALA A 434 -26.49 4.94 4.56
N GLN A 435 -26.85 6.01 3.84
CA GLN A 435 -26.73 6.06 2.37
C GLN A 435 -25.29 5.79 1.90
N LEU A 436 -24.30 6.39 2.57
CA LEU A 436 -22.89 6.18 2.27
C LEU A 436 -22.46 4.72 2.50
N ARG A 437 -22.91 4.12 3.61
CA ARG A 437 -22.71 2.69 3.94
C ARG A 437 -23.32 1.79 2.87
N ASP A 438 -24.56 2.05 2.46
CA ASP A 438 -25.27 1.17 1.52
C ASP A 438 -24.62 1.20 0.14
N TYR A 439 -24.19 2.39 -0.30
CA TYR A 439 -23.45 2.55 -1.55
C TYR A 439 -22.16 1.74 -1.58
N ILE A 440 -21.30 1.89 -0.55
CA ILE A 440 -20.04 1.15 -0.49
C ILE A 440 -20.27 -0.34 -0.28
N THR A 441 -21.30 -0.73 0.46
CA THR A 441 -21.66 -2.14 0.69
C THR A 441 -22.04 -2.81 -0.61
N LYS A 442 -22.90 -2.19 -1.43
CA LYS A 442 -23.28 -2.72 -2.75
C LYS A 442 -22.05 -2.91 -3.64
N MET A 443 -21.18 -1.90 -3.69
CA MET A 443 -19.97 -1.94 -4.50
C MET A 443 -18.97 -2.99 -4.01
N TRP A 444 -18.74 -3.08 -2.69
CA TRP A 444 -17.83 -4.03 -2.07
C TRP A 444 -18.32 -5.48 -2.20
N LEU A 445 -19.60 -5.75 -1.92
CA LEU A 445 -20.17 -7.09 -2.03
C LEU A 445 -20.16 -7.58 -3.47
N PHE A 446 -20.55 -6.73 -4.43
CA PHE A 446 -20.48 -7.07 -5.85
C PHE A 446 -19.05 -7.47 -6.25
N PHE A 447 -18.07 -6.65 -5.86
CA PHE A 447 -16.67 -6.91 -6.14
C PHE A 447 -16.14 -8.18 -5.43
N LYS A 448 -16.50 -8.37 -4.15
CA LYS A 448 -16.10 -9.52 -3.34
C LYS A 448 -16.61 -10.82 -3.95
N GLU A 449 -17.90 -10.87 -4.26
CA GLU A 449 -18.56 -12.08 -4.76
C GLU A 449 -18.11 -12.44 -6.18
N ARG A 450 -17.96 -11.47 -7.08
CA ARG A 450 -17.68 -11.75 -8.50
C ARG A 450 -16.21 -11.80 -8.87
N HIS A 451 -15.38 -10.95 -8.27
CA HIS A 451 -14.00 -10.75 -8.72
C HIS A 451 -13.00 -11.27 -7.70
N PHE A 452 -13.23 -11.00 -6.41
CA PHE A 452 -12.31 -11.44 -5.36
C PHE A 452 -12.36 -12.97 -5.20
N LYS A 453 -13.54 -13.59 -5.07
CA LYS A 453 -13.67 -15.06 -4.99
C LYS A 453 -13.06 -15.77 -6.20
N PHE A 454 -13.39 -15.31 -7.41
CA PHE A 454 -12.77 -15.79 -8.66
C PHE A 454 -11.24 -15.71 -8.61
N THR A 455 -10.69 -14.59 -8.10
CA THR A 455 -9.24 -14.42 -7.96
C THR A 455 -8.65 -15.44 -6.99
N LEU A 456 -9.30 -15.70 -5.86
CA LEU A 456 -8.84 -16.70 -4.90
C LEU A 456 -8.81 -18.11 -5.52
N GLU A 457 -9.84 -18.47 -6.28
CA GLU A 457 -9.89 -19.75 -7.00
C GLU A 457 -8.76 -19.86 -8.03
N LYS A 458 -8.56 -18.82 -8.86
CA LYS A 458 -7.47 -18.79 -9.84
C LYS A 458 -6.07 -18.77 -9.21
N LEU A 459 -5.91 -18.18 -8.03
CA LEU A 459 -4.65 -18.26 -7.28
C LEU A 459 -4.38 -19.67 -6.75
N LYS A 460 -5.41 -20.41 -6.35
CA LYS A 460 -5.28 -21.84 -6.00
C LYS A 460 -4.89 -22.66 -7.22
N GLU A 461 -5.53 -22.44 -8.37
CA GLU A 461 -5.15 -23.10 -9.64
C GLU A 461 -3.70 -22.81 -10.03
N LEU A 462 -3.24 -21.56 -9.86
CA LEU A 462 -1.85 -21.16 -10.13
C LEU A 462 -0.82 -22.00 -9.37
N SER A 463 -1.15 -22.48 -8.17
CA SER A 463 -0.25 -23.30 -7.36
C SER A 463 -0.01 -24.70 -7.93
N ILE A 464 -0.87 -25.17 -8.82
CA ILE A 464 -0.84 -26.51 -9.41
C ILE A 464 -0.03 -26.53 -10.73
N ILE A 465 0.13 -25.36 -11.37
CA ILE A 465 0.78 -25.26 -12.67
C ILE A 465 2.28 -25.53 -12.54
N ASN A 466 2.74 -26.62 -13.17
CA ASN A 466 4.15 -26.98 -13.18
C ASN A 466 4.95 -26.03 -14.09
N MET A 467 6.07 -25.49 -13.58
CA MET A 467 7.02 -24.66 -14.33
C MET A 467 7.60 -25.33 -15.59
N ASP A 468 7.63 -26.66 -15.59
CA ASP A 468 8.16 -27.47 -16.70
C ASP A 468 7.19 -27.58 -17.88
N ASN A 469 5.97 -27.06 -17.75
CA ASN A 469 5.02 -26.99 -18.87
C ASN A 469 5.55 -26.00 -19.94
N GLU A 470 5.59 -26.42 -21.20
CA GLU A 470 6.02 -25.60 -22.33
C GLU A 470 5.19 -24.31 -22.47
N ASN A 471 3.90 -24.39 -22.15
CA ASN A 471 2.96 -23.26 -22.19
C ASN A 471 2.92 -22.45 -20.89
N TYR A 472 3.80 -22.73 -19.91
CA TYR A 472 3.77 -22.08 -18.59
C TYR A 472 3.79 -20.56 -18.69
N GLU A 473 4.70 -19.99 -19.48
CA GLU A 473 4.86 -18.53 -19.59
C GLU A 473 3.59 -17.87 -20.15
N MET A 474 2.99 -18.45 -21.19
CA MET A 474 1.74 -17.97 -21.77
C MET A 474 0.60 -18.01 -20.75
N ILE A 475 0.41 -19.14 -20.07
CA ILE A 475 -0.66 -19.32 -19.08
C ILE A 475 -0.51 -18.35 -17.90
N ILE A 476 0.71 -18.20 -17.37
CA ILE A 476 0.98 -17.26 -16.27
C ILE A 476 0.76 -15.82 -16.72
N ASN A 477 1.19 -15.46 -17.93
CA ASN A 477 1.01 -14.11 -18.47
C ASN A 477 -0.48 -13.76 -18.57
N GLU A 478 -1.31 -14.65 -19.11
CA GLU A 478 -2.76 -14.45 -19.19
C GLU A 478 -3.43 -14.34 -17.82
N LEU A 479 -3.01 -15.18 -16.86
CA LEU A 479 -3.55 -15.14 -15.51
C LEU A 479 -3.16 -13.83 -14.81
N LEU A 480 -1.91 -13.40 -14.91
CA LEU A 480 -1.46 -12.13 -14.33
C LEU A 480 -2.24 -10.94 -14.90
N ASP A 481 -2.48 -10.89 -16.21
CA ASP A 481 -3.25 -9.80 -16.83
C ASP A 481 -4.71 -9.76 -16.38
N LYS A 482 -5.27 -10.91 -16.00
CA LYS A 482 -6.63 -11.01 -15.43
C LYS A 482 -6.66 -10.66 -13.93
N LEU A 483 -5.67 -11.11 -13.15
CA LEU A 483 -5.68 -11.04 -11.69
C LEU A 483 -5.12 -9.72 -11.13
N LEU A 484 -4.06 -9.16 -11.73
CA LEU A 484 -3.42 -7.93 -11.25
C LEU A 484 -4.38 -6.73 -11.12
N PRO A 485 -5.31 -6.47 -12.07
CA PRO A 485 -6.28 -5.38 -11.91
C PRO A 485 -7.20 -5.56 -10.70
N ILE A 486 -7.60 -6.81 -10.40
CA ILE A 486 -8.49 -7.11 -9.26
C ILE A 486 -7.76 -6.83 -7.95
N ILE A 487 -6.51 -7.23 -7.85
CA ILE A 487 -5.68 -7.00 -6.65
C ILE A 487 -5.42 -5.50 -6.44
N ALA A 488 -5.22 -4.73 -7.52
CA ALA A 488 -5.12 -3.28 -7.43
C ALA A 488 -6.40 -2.62 -6.90
N ILE A 489 -7.57 -3.04 -7.40
CA ILE A 489 -8.86 -2.54 -6.91
C ILE A 489 -9.06 -2.90 -5.43
N TYR A 490 -8.73 -4.14 -5.05
CA TYR A 490 -8.78 -4.59 -3.66
C TYR A 490 -7.89 -3.73 -2.75
N GLU A 491 -6.70 -3.34 -3.20
CA GLU A 491 -5.81 -2.49 -2.41
C GLU A 491 -6.44 -1.10 -2.13
N ILE A 492 -7.19 -0.52 -3.07
CA ILE A 492 -7.89 0.75 -2.84
C ILE A 492 -8.99 0.59 -1.77
N PHE A 493 -9.73 -0.52 -1.79
CA PHE A 493 -10.70 -0.82 -0.72
C PHE A 493 -10.04 -0.92 0.66
N ASN A 494 -8.83 -1.48 0.73
CA ASN A 494 -8.10 -1.74 1.97
C ASN A 494 -7.21 -0.58 2.44
N ARG A 495 -7.22 0.57 1.75
CA ARG A 495 -6.47 1.76 2.15
C ARG A 495 -7.38 2.89 2.63
N PRO A 496 -6.99 3.62 3.70
CA PRO A 496 -7.60 4.90 4.02
C PRO A 496 -7.38 5.92 2.89
N LEU A 497 -8.38 6.79 2.66
CA LEU A 497 -8.30 7.84 1.63
C LEU A 497 -7.12 8.79 1.85
N PHE A 498 -6.75 9.07 3.10
CA PHE A 498 -5.61 9.96 3.36
C PHE A 498 -4.26 9.34 2.97
N GLU A 499 -4.15 8.01 2.89
CA GLU A 499 -2.90 7.34 2.50
C GLU A 499 -2.79 7.17 0.98
N SER A 500 -3.94 7.12 0.30
CA SER A 500 -4.01 6.74 -1.11
C SER A 500 -4.36 7.88 -2.08
N VAL A 501 -5.18 8.85 -1.66
CA VAL A 501 -5.77 9.86 -2.58
C VAL A 501 -5.68 11.29 -2.06
N TYR A 502 -5.94 11.51 -0.77
CA TYR A 502 -6.04 12.85 -0.15
C TYR A 502 -5.10 13.01 1.05
N PRO A 503 -3.78 13.02 0.84
CA PRO A 503 -2.79 13.19 1.92
C PRO A 503 -2.96 14.49 2.72
N GLU A 504 -3.67 15.47 2.18
CA GLU A 504 -3.90 16.78 2.77
C GLU A 504 -4.97 16.76 3.88
N PHE A 505 -5.86 15.77 3.92
CA PHE A 505 -6.97 15.72 4.87
C PHE A 505 -6.52 15.57 6.33
N LEU A 506 -5.40 14.89 6.56
CA LEU A 506 -4.76 14.79 7.87
C LEU A 506 -3.33 15.28 7.77
N PRO A 507 -3.04 16.51 8.26
CA PRO A 507 -1.71 17.07 8.22
C PRO A 507 -0.70 16.11 8.87
N GLN A 508 0.32 15.75 8.10
CA GLN A 508 1.36 14.81 8.53
C GLN A 508 2.15 15.30 9.76
N THR A 509 2.05 16.59 10.11
CA THR A 509 2.63 17.21 11.30
C THR A 509 2.05 16.71 12.63
N LYS A 510 0.88 16.04 12.61
CA LYS A 510 0.28 15.40 13.81
C LYS A 510 0.69 13.93 13.99
N ARG A 511 1.74 13.46 13.29
CA ARG A 511 2.16 12.04 13.27
C ARG A 511 3.67 11.93 13.45
N PRO A 512 4.19 11.70 14.67
CA PRO A 512 5.63 11.64 14.93
C PRO A 512 6.38 10.62 14.06
N GLY A 513 5.79 9.43 13.85
CA GLY A 513 6.39 8.38 13.01
C GLY A 513 6.41 8.70 11.51
N THR A 514 5.33 9.25 10.97
CA THR A 514 5.28 9.71 9.56
C THR A 514 6.16 10.93 9.35
N TYR A 515 6.25 11.83 10.34
CA TYR A 515 7.18 12.95 10.35
C TYR A 515 8.63 12.46 10.36
N PHE A 516 8.95 11.42 11.13
CA PHE A 516 10.30 10.83 11.15
C PHE A 516 10.64 10.11 9.84
N ALA A 517 9.70 9.29 9.33
CA ALA A 517 9.85 8.62 8.03
C ALA A 517 9.99 9.64 6.90
N ARG A 518 9.21 10.72 6.93
CA ARG A 518 9.30 11.82 5.96
C ARG A 518 10.52 12.69 6.19
N PHE A 519 10.96 12.95 7.40
CA PHE A 519 12.22 13.64 7.69
C PHE A 519 13.37 12.87 7.07
N LEU A 520 13.44 11.55 7.34
CA LEU A 520 14.40 10.64 6.74
C LEU A 520 14.28 10.54 5.21
N ALA A 521 13.08 10.70 4.64
CA ALA A 521 12.77 10.61 3.21
C ALA A 521 12.65 11.95 2.45
N SER A 522 12.77 13.11 3.11
CA SER A 522 12.51 14.42 2.50
C SER A 522 13.79 15.08 1.98
N LYS A 523 13.59 16.16 1.20
CA LYS A 523 14.57 17.20 0.89
C LYS A 523 15.41 17.68 2.09
N TYR A 524 14.91 17.53 3.32
CA TYR A 524 15.57 17.93 4.56
C TYR A 524 16.44 16.83 5.21
N ASN A 525 16.45 15.61 4.65
CA ASN A 525 17.56 14.66 4.80
C ASN A 525 18.29 14.53 3.45
N PRO A 526 18.97 15.61 2.98
CA PRO A 526 19.77 15.55 1.76
C PRO A 526 20.84 14.47 1.88
N ILE A 527 21.30 14.14 3.09
CA ILE A 527 22.31 13.12 3.32
C ILE A 527 21.78 11.74 2.87
N GLY A 528 20.62 11.28 3.35
CA GLY A 528 20.09 9.96 2.99
C GLY A 528 19.77 9.82 1.50
N THR A 529 19.06 10.79 0.92
CA THR A 529 18.67 10.74 -0.50
C THR A 529 19.86 10.96 -1.44
N ASN A 530 20.81 11.85 -1.11
CA ASN A 530 22.03 12.02 -1.90
C ASN A 530 22.98 10.83 -1.72
N LEU A 531 23.02 10.20 -0.55
CA LEU A 531 23.81 8.98 -0.31
C LEU A 531 23.26 7.79 -1.10
N MET A 532 21.93 7.64 -1.20
CA MET A 532 21.31 6.64 -2.08
C MET A 532 21.59 6.93 -3.56
N LYS A 533 21.45 8.18 -4.00
CA LYS A 533 21.81 8.57 -5.38
C LYS A 533 23.29 8.33 -5.68
N LEU A 534 24.17 8.72 -4.77
CA LEU A 534 25.61 8.51 -4.87
C LEU A 534 25.91 7.02 -4.95
N PHE A 535 25.31 6.22 -4.09
CA PHE A 535 25.47 4.78 -4.08
C PHE A 535 24.99 4.14 -5.40
N ASN A 536 23.83 4.53 -5.93
CA ASN A 536 23.34 4.06 -7.22
C ASN A 536 24.27 4.44 -8.38
N ARG A 537 24.82 5.67 -8.36
CA ARG A 537 25.81 6.13 -9.35
C ARG A 537 27.10 5.33 -9.27
N LEU A 538 27.62 5.08 -8.07
CA LEU A 538 28.82 4.29 -7.84
C LEU A 538 28.65 2.84 -8.28
N ALA A 539 27.53 2.21 -7.90
CA ALA A 539 27.24 0.85 -8.31
C ALA A 539 27.14 0.75 -9.84
N PHE A 540 26.40 1.66 -10.48
CA PHE A 540 26.34 1.71 -11.94
C PHE A 540 27.72 1.90 -12.58
N HIS A 541 28.52 2.84 -12.07
CA HIS A 541 29.86 3.09 -12.60
C HIS A 541 30.74 1.84 -12.51
N ASN A 542 30.75 1.15 -11.37
CA ASN A 542 31.53 -0.07 -11.19
C ASN A 542 31.06 -1.21 -12.11
N TRP A 543 29.75 -1.36 -12.28
CA TRP A 543 29.21 -2.32 -13.25
C TRP A 543 29.57 -1.95 -14.69
N SER A 544 29.44 -0.68 -15.07
CA SER A 544 29.80 -0.19 -16.40
C SER A 544 31.28 -0.40 -16.71
N TYR A 545 32.17 -0.17 -15.74
CA TYR A 545 33.60 -0.42 -15.88
C TYR A 545 33.88 -1.89 -16.15
N LEU A 546 33.22 -2.80 -15.43
CA LEU A 546 33.36 -4.23 -15.67
C LEU A 546 32.90 -4.64 -17.07
N ILE A 547 31.77 -4.09 -17.52
CA ILE A 547 31.18 -4.33 -18.85
C ILE A 547 32.18 -3.91 -19.92
N ILE A 548 32.66 -2.67 -19.87
CA ILE A 548 33.62 -2.12 -20.84
C ILE A 548 34.92 -2.93 -20.81
N LYS A 549 35.49 -3.19 -19.62
CA LYS A 549 36.75 -3.91 -19.46
C LYS A 549 36.71 -5.33 -20.04
N LYS A 550 35.58 -6.02 -19.91
CA LYS A 550 35.42 -7.37 -20.43
C LYS A 550 34.87 -7.41 -21.86
N GLY A 551 34.61 -6.25 -22.49
CA GLY A 551 33.98 -6.18 -23.80
C GLY A 551 32.60 -6.84 -23.83
N MET A 552 31.87 -6.85 -22.70
CA MET A 552 30.60 -7.57 -22.61
C MET A 552 29.48 -6.79 -23.29
N ASN A 553 28.70 -7.47 -24.12
CA ASN A 553 27.39 -6.96 -24.52
C ASN A 553 26.36 -7.15 -23.39
N ARG A 554 25.13 -6.62 -23.58
CA ARG A 554 24.05 -6.69 -22.59
C ARG A 554 23.74 -8.12 -22.15
N ARG A 555 23.69 -9.05 -23.10
CA ARG A 555 23.37 -10.48 -22.87
C ARG A 555 24.48 -11.15 -22.07
N GLU A 556 25.73 -10.95 -22.47
CA GLU A 556 26.91 -11.47 -21.78
C GLU A 556 27.01 -10.96 -20.34
N PHE A 557 26.71 -9.67 -20.13
CA PHE A 557 26.68 -9.07 -18.79
C PHE A 557 25.66 -9.76 -17.87
N PHE A 558 24.42 -9.93 -18.32
CA PHE A 558 23.39 -10.57 -17.50
C PHE A 558 23.66 -12.06 -17.28
N ASN A 559 24.18 -12.76 -18.29
CA ASN A 559 24.61 -14.15 -18.15
C ASN A 559 25.76 -14.30 -17.14
N TYR A 560 26.74 -13.39 -17.17
CA TYR A 560 27.80 -13.33 -16.18
C TYR A 560 27.23 -13.08 -14.77
N LEU A 561 26.33 -12.11 -14.62
CA LEU A 561 25.71 -11.75 -13.34
C LEU A 561 24.98 -12.94 -12.71
N LEU A 562 24.20 -13.70 -13.49
CA LEU A 562 23.40 -14.84 -13.02
C LEU A 562 24.23 -16.03 -12.56
N LYS A 563 25.44 -16.18 -13.12
CA LYS A 563 26.40 -17.23 -12.76
C LYS A 563 27.17 -16.93 -11.47
N LEU A 564 27.04 -15.73 -10.90
CA LEU A 564 27.74 -15.40 -9.65
C LEU A 564 27.28 -16.32 -8.49
N PRO A 565 28.22 -16.84 -7.68
CA PRO A 565 27.92 -17.82 -6.61
C PRO A 565 27.06 -17.23 -5.47
N ILE A 566 26.98 -15.91 -5.36
CA ILE A 566 26.12 -15.23 -4.39
C ILE A 566 24.62 -15.53 -4.58
N TRP A 567 24.23 -15.98 -5.79
CA TRP A 567 22.86 -16.35 -6.15
C TRP A 567 22.52 -17.83 -5.87
N LYS A 568 23.22 -18.48 -4.94
CA LYS A 568 23.09 -19.92 -4.68
C LYS A 568 21.69 -20.38 -4.26
N TYR A 569 20.84 -19.50 -3.74
CA TYR A 569 19.48 -19.88 -3.31
C TYR A 569 18.44 -19.75 -4.41
N ILE A 570 18.74 -19.09 -5.53
CA ILE A 570 17.82 -19.01 -6.66
C ILE A 570 17.76 -20.38 -7.35
N PRO A 571 16.57 -20.95 -7.60
CA PRO A 571 16.43 -22.23 -8.29
C PRO A 571 17.12 -22.26 -9.65
N THR A 572 17.83 -23.35 -9.95
CA THR A 572 18.59 -23.49 -11.20
C THR A 572 17.70 -23.35 -12.44
N LYS A 573 16.51 -23.97 -12.43
CA LYS A 573 15.52 -23.86 -13.52
C LYS A 573 15.17 -22.39 -13.82
N LEU A 574 14.99 -21.59 -12.78
CA LEU A 574 14.66 -20.17 -12.93
C LEU A 574 15.84 -19.36 -13.48
N LYS A 575 17.08 -19.66 -13.07
CA LYS A 575 18.27 -19.06 -13.67
C LYS A 575 18.37 -19.37 -15.16
N ILE A 576 18.12 -20.63 -15.56
CA ILE A 576 18.13 -21.06 -16.96
C ILE A 576 17.08 -20.27 -17.76
N ARG A 577 15.86 -20.14 -17.22
CA ARG A 577 14.78 -19.39 -17.88
C ARG A 577 15.13 -17.91 -18.08
N ILE A 578 15.68 -17.27 -17.05
CA ILE A 578 16.14 -15.86 -17.14
C ILE A 578 17.24 -15.71 -18.21
N ILE A 579 18.15 -16.68 -18.32
CA ILE A 579 19.19 -16.70 -19.36
C ILE A 579 18.55 -16.85 -20.75
N GLN A 580 17.61 -17.77 -20.92
CA GLN A 580 16.91 -18.01 -22.19
C GLN A 580 16.14 -16.78 -22.68
N GLN A 581 15.46 -16.06 -21.78
CA GLN A 581 14.72 -14.83 -22.12
C GLN A 581 15.62 -13.63 -22.48
N ASN A 582 16.90 -13.70 -22.12
CA ASN A 582 17.91 -12.69 -22.45
C ASN A 582 18.75 -13.03 -23.68
N ASN A 583 18.57 -14.23 -24.22
CA ASN A 583 19.26 -14.71 -25.41
C ASN A 583 18.53 -14.27 -26.65
#